data_AF-A0A3M6R8C9-F1
#
_entry.id   AF-A0A3M6R8C9-F1
#
_cell.length_a   1.000
_cell.length_b   1.000
_cell.length_c   1.000
_cell.angle_alpha   90.00
_cell.angle_beta   90.00
_cell.angle_gamma   90.00
#
_symmetry.space_group_name_H-M   'P 1'
#
loop_
_entity.id
_entity.type
_entity.pdbx_description
1 polymer ?
#
loop_
_entity_poly.entity_id
_entity_poly.type
_entity_poly.pdbx_seq_one_letter_code
_entity_poly.pdbx_strand_id
1 'polypeptide(L)'
;MPITLELKTLDLQSAAREKADLLLVLLPAAQADAQAANKPAAKPAAKASAKTAAKTTAKATAKTSAQTAAKASAKISQASAPEGLAALIDQASSAGDLLLDKPGNQLALYSVAQVAARKVVLLATGKGQPHDIAKALQTARAAFLHDSVKKAVVLWQSAPGDAQSPSESQTLALVQALDEATYQYQDTKPSAHPLALEKIVLGVPNKALAQDAFARAQGITAGIALARQLGNLPANHATPEHLAHTARELAQAPQITAKIHGLREIERLKMGAFLSVARGSAQPPQFIELHYQGAAKNQPPVVLVGKGVTFDTGGISLKPAASMDEMKFDMCGAASVLGVFQALAQLQPRINVVGLIPATENMPGGKATKPGDVVTSLSGQTIEILNTDAEGRLILCDALSYADRFKPRAVVDIATLTGACVIALGKLRSGLYANDDALAQALLEAGEQTQDRAWRMPLDDDYASGLKSHFADMANVAGREAGSVTAAKFLQKFTGDWPWAHLDIAGAAWKSGNAKGATGRPVGLLMHYLLGQAS
;
A
#
# COMPACT_ATOMS: atom_id res chain seq x y z
N MET A 1 -1.98 -7.08 -20.72
CA MET A 1 -0.65 -7.67 -20.43
C MET A 1 0.01 -6.83 -19.35
N PRO A 2 0.75 -7.41 -18.40
CA PRO A 2 1.47 -6.64 -17.40
C PRO A 2 2.59 -5.82 -18.06
N ILE A 3 2.84 -4.62 -17.54
CA ILE A 3 3.95 -3.76 -17.99
C ILE A 3 5.27 -4.47 -17.67
N THR A 4 6.17 -4.57 -18.65
CA THR A 4 7.50 -5.12 -18.42
C THR A 4 8.41 -4.04 -17.82
N LEU A 5 8.98 -4.29 -16.64
CA LEU A 5 10.02 -3.46 -16.05
C LEU A 5 11.41 -4.07 -16.31
N GLU A 6 12.32 -3.26 -16.86
CA GLU A 6 13.70 -3.67 -17.17
C GLU A 6 14.71 -2.71 -16.52
N LEU A 7 15.76 -3.24 -15.89
CA LEU A 7 16.88 -2.44 -15.36
C LEU A 7 18.04 -2.37 -16.37
N LYS A 8 18.53 -1.16 -16.65
CA LYS A 8 19.69 -0.89 -17.52
C LYS A 8 20.67 0.10 -16.89
N THR A 9 21.95 -0.08 -17.21
CA THR A 9 22.97 0.96 -16.99
C THR A 9 22.73 2.08 -17.98
N LEU A 10 22.29 3.24 -17.52
CA LEU A 10 22.08 4.43 -18.32
C LEU A 10 22.54 5.67 -17.56
N ASP A 11 23.16 6.58 -18.30
CA ASP A 11 23.39 7.97 -17.93
C ASP A 11 22.47 8.89 -18.76
N LEU A 12 22.56 10.21 -18.54
CA LEU A 12 21.72 11.16 -19.25
C LEU A 12 21.88 11.10 -20.78
N GLN A 13 23.10 10.86 -21.28
CA GLN A 13 23.38 10.83 -22.73
C GLN A 13 22.86 9.56 -23.39
N SER A 14 23.10 8.40 -22.78
CA SER A 14 22.61 7.11 -23.26
C SER A 14 21.09 6.98 -23.11
N ALA A 15 20.50 7.51 -22.03
CA ALA A 15 19.04 7.58 -21.87
C ALA A 15 18.39 8.49 -22.93
N ALA A 16 19.02 9.62 -23.29
CA ALA A 16 18.55 10.48 -24.36
C ALA A 16 18.53 9.78 -25.73
N ARG A 17 19.42 8.80 -25.97
CA ARG A 17 19.50 8.03 -27.22
C ARG A 17 18.62 6.76 -27.21
N GLU A 18 18.14 6.33 -26.04
CA GLU A 18 17.29 5.14 -25.93
C GLU A 18 15.97 5.38 -26.67
N LYS A 19 15.64 4.48 -27.61
CA LYS A 19 14.38 4.56 -28.36
C LYS A 19 13.21 4.30 -27.42
N ALA A 20 12.49 5.34 -27.04
CA ALA A 20 11.29 5.31 -26.20
C ALA A 20 10.32 6.42 -26.60
N ASP A 21 9.06 6.34 -26.19
CA ASP A 21 8.08 7.40 -26.42
C ASP A 21 8.15 8.51 -25.36
N LEU A 22 8.50 8.12 -24.13
CA LEU A 22 8.63 8.97 -22.95
C LEU A 22 10.00 8.77 -22.31
N LEU A 23 10.73 9.86 -22.06
CA LEU A 23 11.89 9.89 -21.18
C LEU A 23 11.54 10.73 -19.94
N LEU A 24 11.62 10.14 -18.77
CA LEU A 24 11.42 10.81 -17.50
C LEU A 24 12.74 10.81 -16.73
N VAL A 25 13.21 12.00 -16.34
CA VAL A 25 14.48 12.17 -15.62
C VAL A 25 14.20 12.61 -14.20
N LEU A 26 14.58 11.77 -13.23
CA LEU A 26 14.44 12.03 -11.81
C LEU A 26 15.63 12.82 -11.32
N LEU A 27 15.39 14.05 -10.86
CA LEU A 27 16.43 15.03 -10.52
C LEU A 27 16.37 15.34 -9.02
N PRO A 28 17.30 14.80 -8.21
CA PRO A 28 17.42 15.16 -6.80
C PRO A 28 18.01 16.57 -6.67
N ALA A 29 17.64 17.27 -5.62
CA ALA A 29 18.34 18.45 -5.15
C ALA A 29 19.76 18.07 -4.70
N ALA A 30 20.73 18.94 -4.96
CA ALA A 30 22.06 18.79 -4.39
C ALA A 30 21.96 18.74 -2.85
N GLN A 31 22.60 17.76 -2.23
CA GLN A 31 22.67 17.69 -0.78
C GLN A 31 23.56 18.83 -0.29
N ALA A 32 22.99 19.81 0.42
CA ALA A 32 23.80 20.74 1.19
C ALA A 32 24.51 19.93 2.30
N ASP A 33 25.83 20.02 2.38
CA ASP A 33 26.65 19.33 3.37
C ASP A 33 26.01 19.38 4.76
N ALA A 34 25.82 18.20 5.35
CA ALA A 34 25.21 18.01 6.66
C ALA A 34 26.09 18.50 7.84
N GLN A 35 27.00 19.46 7.62
CA GLN A 35 27.87 20.03 8.65
C GLN A 35 27.47 21.44 9.12
N ALA A 36 26.42 22.05 8.57
CA ALA A 36 26.01 23.41 8.96
C ALA A 36 24.82 23.49 9.95
N ALA A 37 24.33 22.36 10.47
CA ALA A 37 23.21 22.32 11.41
C ALA A 37 23.66 22.32 12.89
N ASN A 38 24.51 23.28 13.27
CA ASN A 38 24.75 23.58 14.68
C ASN A 38 25.12 25.06 14.89
N LYS A 39 24.18 25.96 14.55
CA LYS A 39 24.18 27.34 15.04
C LYS A 39 22.78 27.69 15.58
N PRO A 40 22.64 28.20 16.81
CA PRO A 40 21.34 28.53 17.37
C PRO A 40 20.69 29.69 16.61
N ALA A 41 19.43 29.52 16.24
CA ALA A 41 18.63 30.56 15.60
C ALA A 41 18.36 31.73 16.56
N ALA A 42 18.69 32.96 16.14
CA ALA A 42 18.24 34.18 16.79
C ALA A 42 16.77 34.47 16.46
N LYS A 43 15.99 34.84 17.48
CA LYS A 43 14.55 35.17 17.45
C LYS A 43 14.19 36.22 16.37
N PRO A 44 13.02 36.11 15.71
CA PRO A 44 12.48 37.21 14.92
C PRO A 44 11.62 38.15 15.78
N ALA A 45 11.84 39.45 15.62
CA ALA A 45 10.99 40.52 16.15
C ALA A 45 9.85 40.84 15.16
N ALA A 46 8.66 41.05 15.72
CA ALA A 46 7.44 41.40 15.01
C ALA A 46 7.47 42.83 14.44
N LYS A 47 6.91 43.01 13.23
CA LYS A 47 6.28 44.28 12.82
C LYS A 47 5.03 44.02 11.99
N ALA A 48 3.94 44.63 12.43
CA ALA A 48 2.70 44.85 11.70
C ALA A 48 2.78 46.18 10.93
N SER A 49 2.10 46.28 9.78
CA SER A 49 1.27 47.46 9.43
C SER A 49 0.62 47.36 8.06
N ALA A 50 -0.71 47.49 8.07
CA ALA A 50 -1.56 48.39 7.28
C ALA A 50 -1.64 48.30 5.73
N LYS A 51 -2.88 47.96 5.32
CA LYS A 51 -3.67 48.40 4.16
C LYS A 51 -3.31 49.77 3.56
N THR A 52 -3.37 49.86 2.22
CA THR A 52 -4.17 50.90 1.53
C THR A 52 -4.65 50.39 0.16
N ALA A 53 -5.93 50.61 -0.11
CA ALA A 53 -6.58 50.42 -1.41
C ALA A 53 -6.64 51.75 -2.16
N ALA A 54 -6.50 51.72 -3.49
CA ALA A 54 -6.92 52.83 -4.34
C ALA A 54 -7.52 52.28 -5.64
N LYS A 55 -8.81 52.60 -5.84
CA LYS A 55 -9.58 52.48 -7.08
C LYS A 55 -9.14 53.59 -8.05
N THR A 56 -9.11 53.27 -9.34
CA THR A 56 -9.45 54.23 -10.40
C THR A 56 -10.17 53.52 -11.54
N THR A 57 -11.33 54.07 -11.88
CA THR A 57 -12.23 53.73 -12.97
C THR A 57 -11.95 54.58 -14.19
N ALA A 58 -11.99 54.00 -15.40
CA ALA A 58 -12.48 54.69 -16.60
C ALA A 58 -12.93 53.70 -17.70
N LYS A 59 -14.24 53.78 -18.02
CA LYS A 59 -14.91 53.43 -19.29
C LYS A 59 -14.26 54.22 -20.45
N ALA A 60 -14.38 53.93 -21.75
CA ALA A 60 -15.08 52.97 -22.59
C ALA A 60 -14.54 53.17 -24.04
N THR A 61 -14.65 52.18 -24.93
CA THR A 61 -15.39 52.27 -26.21
C THR A 61 -15.09 51.04 -27.08
N ALA A 62 -16.16 50.43 -27.57
CA ALA A 62 -16.13 49.37 -28.56
C ALA A 62 -16.04 49.99 -29.97
N LYS A 63 -15.23 49.39 -30.84
CA LYS A 63 -15.42 49.42 -32.29
C LYS A 63 -15.11 48.04 -32.87
N THR A 64 -16.09 47.57 -33.62
CA THR A 64 -16.14 46.34 -34.41
C THR A 64 -15.21 46.43 -35.61
N SER A 65 -14.45 45.37 -35.87
CA SER A 65 -14.11 44.97 -37.24
C SER A 65 -13.83 43.47 -37.29
N ALA A 66 -14.62 42.77 -38.09
CA ALA A 66 -14.36 41.41 -38.50
C ALA A 66 -13.24 41.43 -39.56
N GLN A 67 -12.20 40.62 -39.39
CA GLN A 67 -11.32 40.20 -40.48
C GLN A 67 -10.61 38.88 -40.13
N THR A 68 -11.07 37.84 -40.82
CA THR A 68 -10.30 36.70 -41.37
C THR A 68 -9.08 36.19 -40.60
N ALA A 69 -9.24 34.96 -40.09
CA ALA A 69 -8.16 34.08 -39.65
C ALA A 69 -7.19 33.79 -40.80
N ALA A 70 -5.99 34.37 -40.72
CA ALA A 70 -4.81 33.91 -41.45
C ALA A 70 -3.84 33.27 -40.45
N LYS A 71 -3.50 31.99 -40.69
CA LYS A 71 -2.45 31.26 -39.98
C LYS A 71 -1.12 32.00 -40.12
N ALA A 72 -0.75 32.79 -39.12
CA ALA A 72 0.59 33.33 -38.99
C ALA A 72 1.50 32.24 -38.38
N SER A 73 2.20 31.51 -39.25
CA SER A 73 3.38 30.74 -38.84
C SER A 73 4.51 31.74 -38.61
N ALA A 74 4.67 32.20 -37.37
CA ALA A 74 5.81 33.02 -36.99
C ALA A 74 7.08 32.15 -37.06
N LYS A 75 7.92 32.39 -38.08
CA LYS A 75 9.31 31.91 -38.09
C LYS A 75 10.04 32.61 -36.94
N ILE A 76 10.26 31.87 -35.86
CA ILE A 76 11.09 32.29 -34.73
C ILE A 76 12.55 32.34 -35.21
N SER A 77 13.25 33.44 -34.91
CA SER A 77 14.66 33.63 -35.22
C SER A 77 15.52 32.56 -34.54
N GLN A 78 16.50 32.03 -35.27
CA GLN A 78 17.47 31.06 -34.77
C GLN A 78 18.44 31.75 -33.80
N ALA A 79 18.05 31.87 -32.53
CA ALA A 79 19.02 31.83 -31.45
C ALA A 79 19.53 30.38 -31.35
N SER A 80 20.85 30.18 -31.20
CA SER A 80 21.43 28.85 -30.98
C SER A 80 20.78 28.22 -29.74
N ALA A 81 19.98 27.18 -29.96
CA ALA A 81 19.34 26.44 -28.87
C ALA A 81 20.41 25.82 -27.95
N PRO A 82 20.15 25.69 -26.64
CA PRO A 82 21.00 24.89 -25.76
C PRO A 82 21.17 23.50 -26.37
N GLU A 83 22.41 23.07 -26.61
CA GLU A 83 22.67 21.74 -27.16
C GLU A 83 22.60 20.69 -26.03
N GLY A 84 21.58 19.86 -26.10
CA GLY A 84 21.45 18.67 -25.26
C GLY A 84 20.69 18.86 -23.95
N LEU A 85 20.26 17.73 -23.39
CA LEU A 85 19.35 17.67 -22.24
C LEU A 85 19.95 18.25 -20.95
N ALA A 86 21.27 18.12 -20.74
CA ALA A 86 21.96 18.66 -19.57
C ALA A 86 21.88 20.19 -19.50
N ALA A 87 22.24 20.87 -20.60
CA ALA A 87 22.19 22.33 -20.67
C ALA A 87 20.77 22.88 -20.44
N LEU A 88 19.75 22.15 -20.92
CA LEU A 88 18.35 22.52 -20.69
C LEU A 88 17.95 22.36 -19.22
N ILE A 89 18.37 21.29 -18.54
CA ILE A 89 18.14 21.11 -17.10
C ILE A 89 18.77 22.25 -16.31
N ASP A 90 20.02 22.61 -16.60
CA ASP A 90 20.74 23.68 -15.90
C ASP A 90 20.08 25.04 -16.12
N GLN A 91 19.66 25.33 -17.37
CA GLN A 91 18.95 26.56 -17.70
C GLN A 91 17.59 26.64 -17.00
N ALA A 92 16.78 25.58 -17.06
CA ALA A 92 15.47 25.54 -16.42
C ALA A 92 15.58 25.68 -14.90
N SER A 93 16.59 25.06 -14.29
CA SER A 93 16.86 25.18 -12.86
C SER A 93 17.31 26.61 -12.50
N SER A 94 18.21 27.20 -13.28
CA SER A 94 18.72 28.56 -13.07
C SER A 94 17.65 29.64 -13.27
N ALA A 95 16.72 29.41 -14.20
CA ALA A 95 15.58 30.29 -14.46
C ALA A 95 14.48 30.17 -13.38
N GLY A 96 14.52 29.15 -12.54
CA GLY A 96 13.51 28.87 -11.52
C GLY A 96 12.25 28.16 -12.04
N ASP A 97 12.27 27.69 -13.30
CA ASP A 97 11.18 26.91 -13.90
C ASP A 97 11.18 25.45 -13.40
N LEU A 98 12.35 24.95 -12.97
CA LEU A 98 12.54 23.62 -12.40
C LEU A 98 13.13 23.73 -10.99
N LEU A 99 12.28 23.53 -9.97
CA LEU A 99 12.63 23.68 -8.56
C LEU A 99 12.99 22.32 -7.96
N LEU A 100 14.27 21.96 -8.00
CA LEU A 100 14.77 20.64 -7.59
C LEU A 100 14.50 20.29 -6.12
N ASP A 101 14.37 21.30 -5.25
CA ASP A 101 14.06 21.17 -3.83
C ASP A 101 12.59 20.86 -3.54
N LYS A 102 11.71 20.95 -4.55
CA LYS A 102 10.26 20.72 -4.43
C LYS A 102 9.83 19.42 -5.12
N PRO A 103 9.72 18.29 -4.40
CA PRO A 103 9.27 17.02 -4.95
C PRO A 103 7.96 17.14 -5.73
N GLY A 104 7.97 16.66 -6.98
CA GLY A 104 6.83 16.73 -7.91
C GLY A 104 6.72 18.02 -8.71
N ASN A 105 7.63 18.99 -8.51
CA ASN A 105 7.82 20.03 -9.51
C ASN A 105 8.36 19.39 -10.80
N GLN A 106 7.73 19.69 -11.93
CA GLN A 106 8.05 19.04 -13.20
C GLN A 106 8.05 20.03 -14.35
N LEU A 107 8.91 19.77 -15.33
CA LEU A 107 8.92 20.46 -16.60
C LEU A 107 8.72 19.44 -17.72
N ALA A 108 7.58 19.54 -18.40
CA ALA A 108 7.24 18.70 -19.55
C ALA A 108 7.71 19.36 -20.84
N LEU A 109 8.41 18.61 -21.67
CA LEU A 109 9.04 19.05 -22.91
C LEU A 109 8.62 18.14 -24.05
N TYR A 110 8.66 18.67 -25.27
CA TYR A 110 8.29 17.95 -26.48
C TYR A 110 9.33 18.14 -27.57
N SER A 111 9.74 17.03 -28.22
CA SER A 111 10.71 17.01 -29.32
C SER A 111 12.01 17.77 -29.00
N VAL A 112 12.63 17.42 -27.87
CA VAL A 112 13.91 18.00 -27.45
C VAL A 112 15.02 17.57 -28.42
N ALA A 113 15.84 18.52 -28.85
CA ALA A 113 16.96 18.24 -29.76
C ALA A 113 17.90 17.18 -29.16
N GLN A 114 18.37 16.25 -30.00
CA GLN A 114 19.27 15.14 -29.62
C GLN A 114 18.68 14.12 -28.62
N VAL A 115 17.38 14.21 -28.31
CA VAL A 115 16.65 13.21 -27.51
C VAL A 115 15.74 12.40 -28.43
N ALA A 116 15.87 11.07 -28.40
CA ALA A 116 15.09 10.15 -29.21
C ALA A 116 13.61 10.10 -28.79
N ALA A 117 13.33 10.29 -27.49
CA ALA A 117 11.98 10.34 -26.97
C ALA A 117 11.25 11.63 -27.36
N ARG A 118 10.03 11.50 -27.89
CA ARG A 118 9.19 12.64 -28.27
C ARG A 118 8.73 13.44 -27.06
N LYS A 119 8.46 12.77 -25.95
CA LYS A 119 8.03 13.39 -24.68
C LYS A 119 9.16 13.27 -23.67
N VAL A 120 9.53 14.38 -23.05
CA VAL A 120 10.51 14.39 -21.95
C VAL A 120 9.87 15.05 -20.74
N VAL A 121 10.02 14.44 -19.56
CA VAL A 121 9.57 15.02 -18.29
C VAL A 121 10.76 15.10 -17.36
N LEU A 122 11.18 16.32 -17.02
CA LEU A 122 12.15 16.57 -15.96
C LEU A 122 11.38 16.65 -14.65
N LEU A 123 11.80 15.88 -13.65
CA LEU A 123 11.00 15.69 -12.45
C LEU A 123 11.86 15.82 -11.18
N ALA A 124 11.58 16.84 -10.38
CA ALA A 124 12.26 17.08 -9.12
C ALA A 124 11.87 16.02 -8.07
N THR A 125 12.87 15.42 -7.43
CA THR A 125 12.71 14.43 -6.35
C THR A 125 13.16 14.95 -4.99
N GLY A 126 13.39 16.26 -4.83
CA GLY A 126 13.80 16.85 -3.56
C GLY A 126 15.06 16.19 -3.01
N LYS A 127 15.02 15.71 -1.76
CA LYS A 127 16.18 15.05 -1.14
C LYS A 127 16.35 13.59 -1.59
N GLY A 128 15.55 13.11 -2.54
CA GLY A 128 15.56 11.73 -3.00
C GLY A 128 15.07 10.74 -1.93
N GLN A 129 14.30 11.19 -0.94
CA GLN A 129 13.74 10.30 0.06
C GLN A 129 12.61 9.45 -0.55
N PRO A 130 12.32 8.24 -0.04
CA PRO A 130 11.25 7.37 -0.56
C PRO A 130 9.91 8.08 -0.82
N HIS A 131 9.45 8.90 0.13
CA HIS A 131 8.20 9.65 -0.04
C HIS A 131 8.27 10.77 -1.09
N ASP A 132 9.44 11.38 -1.29
CA ASP A 132 9.66 12.39 -2.32
C ASP A 132 9.60 11.75 -3.71
N ILE A 133 10.22 10.59 -3.88
CA ILE A 133 10.19 9.78 -5.12
C ILE A 133 8.75 9.40 -5.46
N ALA A 134 8.01 8.87 -4.49
CA ALA A 134 6.61 8.48 -4.69
C ALA A 134 5.73 9.67 -5.09
N LYS A 135 5.86 10.80 -4.38
CA LYS A 135 5.14 12.03 -4.71
C LYS A 135 5.48 12.53 -6.12
N ALA A 136 6.75 12.52 -6.47
CA ALA A 136 7.21 12.98 -7.77
C ALA A 136 6.63 12.13 -8.90
N LEU A 137 6.79 10.80 -8.85
CA LEU A 137 6.28 9.94 -9.92
C LEU A 137 4.76 10.04 -10.08
N GLN A 138 4.04 10.27 -8.99
CA GLN A 138 2.60 10.44 -9.06
C GLN A 138 2.17 11.72 -9.81
N THR A 139 2.97 12.81 -9.78
CA THR A 139 2.68 14.00 -10.60
C THR A 139 2.90 13.76 -12.10
N ALA A 140 3.71 12.76 -12.46
CA ALA A 140 3.97 12.34 -13.83
C ALA A 140 2.96 11.28 -14.35
N ARG A 141 1.98 10.87 -13.55
CA ARG A 141 0.98 9.84 -13.93
C ARG A 141 0.34 10.09 -15.29
N ALA A 142 -0.06 11.33 -15.58
CA ALA A 142 -0.69 11.67 -16.87
C ALA A 142 0.21 11.38 -18.08
N ALA A 143 1.54 11.47 -17.92
CA ALA A 143 2.49 11.14 -18.99
C ALA A 143 2.53 9.63 -19.25
N PHE A 144 2.52 8.81 -18.19
CA PHE A 144 2.50 7.35 -18.31
C PHE A 144 1.20 6.83 -18.93
N LEU A 145 0.07 7.46 -18.64
CA LEU A 145 -1.25 7.02 -19.11
C LEU A 145 -1.60 7.45 -20.54
N HIS A 146 -0.75 8.23 -21.20
CA HIS A 146 -1.08 8.76 -22.52
C HIS A 146 -0.95 7.68 -23.61
N ASP A 147 -1.98 7.52 -24.45
CA ASP A 147 -2.11 6.48 -25.49
C ASP A 147 -0.96 6.36 -26.50
N SER A 148 -0.13 7.41 -26.64
CA SER A 148 1.01 7.40 -27.57
C SER A 148 2.28 6.87 -26.93
N VAL A 149 2.24 6.49 -25.65
CA VAL A 149 3.40 6.07 -24.87
C VAL A 149 3.33 4.56 -24.70
N LYS A 150 4.12 3.83 -25.49
CA LYS A 150 4.23 2.36 -25.40
C LYS A 150 5.48 1.93 -24.64
N LYS A 151 6.55 2.72 -24.76
CA LYS A 151 7.80 2.51 -24.02
C LYS A 151 8.21 3.79 -23.29
N ALA A 152 8.50 3.67 -22.00
CA ALA A 152 9.05 4.74 -21.18
C ALA A 152 10.46 4.39 -20.69
N VAL A 153 11.30 5.41 -20.55
CA VAL A 153 12.57 5.35 -19.80
C VAL A 153 12.40 6.24 -18.58
N VAL A 154 12.70 5.69 -17.41
CA VAL A 154 12.76 6.43 -16.15
C VAL A 154 14.22 6.41 -15.72
N LEU A 155 14.90 7.55 -15.82
CA LEU A 155 16.30 7.68 -15.48
C LEU A 155 16.44 8.20 -14.05
N TRP A 156 17.13 7.43 -13.21
CA TRP A 156 17.68 7.94 -11.95
C TRP A 156 18.94 8.77 -12.25
N GLN A 157 18.81 10.09 -12.19
CA GLN A 157 19.96 10.97 -12.29
C GLN A 157 20.48 11.25 -10.88
N SER A 158 21.72 10.88 -10.62
CA SER A 158 22.40 11.27 -9.38
C SER A 158 22.78 12.76 -9.42
N ALA A 159 22.95 13.36 -8.23
CA ALA A 159 23.42 14.73 -8.13
C ALA A 159 24.80 14.89 -8.79
N PRO A 160 25.15 16.07 -9.34
CA PRO A 160 26.45 16.29 -9.97
C PRO A 160 27.60 15.92 -9.01
N GLY A 161 28.50 15.03 -9.42
CA GLY A 161 29.64 14.56 -8.62
C GLY A 161 29.38 13.29 -7.79
N ASP A 162 28.13 12.81 -7.73
CA ASP A 162 27.77 11.55 -7.10
C ASP A 162 27.41 10.52 -8.18
N ALA A 163 28.05 9.36 -8.21
CA ALA A 163 27.76 8.28 -9.17
C ALA A 163 26.91 7.17 -8.52
N GLN A 164 26.26 7.45 -7.38
CA GLN A 164 25.51 6.45 -6.63
C GLN A 164 24.23 6.01 -7.33
N SER A 165 24.12 4.68 -7.53
CA SER A 165 22.85 4.00 -7.76
C SER A 165 21.89 4.23 -6.57
N PRO A 166 20.56 4.19 -6.78
CA PRO A 166 19.61 4.37 -5.70
C PRO A 166 19.80 3.30 -4.62
N SER A 167 19.59 3.68 -3.36
CA SER A 167 19.56 2.77 -2.23
C SER A 167 18.43 1.73 -2.38
N GLU A 168 18.41 0.71 -1.51
CA GLU A 168 17.34 -0.28 -1.52
C GLU A 168 15.96 0.34 -1.26
N SER A 169 15.85 1.26 -0.28
CA SER A 169 14.58 1.93 0.02
C SER A 169 14.14 2.90 -1.08
N GLN A 170 15.09 3.57 -1.74
CA GLN A 170 14.80 4.41 -2.92
C GLN A 170 14.35 3.56 -4.11
N THR A 171 14.99 2.42 -4.34
CA THR A 171 14.64 1.48 -5.42
C THR A 171 13.25 0.88 -5.20
N LEU A 172 12.92 0.50 -3.95
CA LEU A 172 11.59 0.03 -3.59
C LEU A 172 10.52 1.11 -3.84
N ALA A 173 10.74 2.33 -3.33
CA ALA A 173 9.82 3.44 -3.52
C ALA A 173 9.60 3.77 -5.01
N LEU A 174 10.67 3.69 -5.80
CA LEU A 174 10.61 3.93 -7.23
C LEU A 174 9.74 2.91 -7.95
N VAL A 175 9.97 1.61 -7.74
CA VAL A 175 9.21 0.55 -8.40
C VAL A 175 7.74 0.56 -7.95
N GLN A 176 7.48 0.75 -6.64
CA GLN A 176 6.11 0.87 -6.11
C GLN A 176 5.37 2.07 -6.69
N ALA A 177 6.03 3.23 -6.79
CA ALA A 177 5.41 4.43 -7.34
C ALA A 177 5.17 4.33 -8.84
N LEU A 178 6.00 3.60 -9.59
CA LEU A 178 5.73 3.30 -11.00
C LEU A 178 4.51 2.39 -11.15
N ASP A 179 4.39 1.36 -10.32
CA ASP A 179 3.20 0.49 -10.28
C ASP A 179 1.93 1.29 -9.92
N GLU A 180 1.96 2.12 -8.87
CA GLU A 180 0.81 2.98 -8.52
C GLU A 180 0.48 3.99 -9.63
N ALA A 181 1.50 4.65 -10.20
CA ALA A 181 1.34 5.64 -11.25
C ALA A 181 0.88 5.03 -12.59
N THR A 182 0.91 3.70 -12.76
CA THR A 182 0.44 3.01 -13.97
C THR A 182 -0.79 2.13 -13.73
N TYR A 183 -1.15 1.87 -12.47
CA TYR A 183 -2.30 1.06 -12.12
C TYR A 183 -3.62 1.63 -12.66
N GLN A 184 -4.43 0.79 -13.31
CA GLN A 184 -5.78 1.08 -13.75
C GLN A 184 -6.67 -0.16 -13.56
N TYR A 185 -7.70 -0.01 -12.74
CA TYR A 185 -8.69 -1.07 -12.54
C TYR A 185 -9.58 -1.24 -13.78
N GLN A 186 -9.72 -2.48 -14.26
CA GLN A 186 -10.39 -2.79 -15.54
C GLN A 186 -11.39 -3.96 -15.45
N ASP A 187 -11.22 -4.89 -14.50
CA ASP A 187 -11.87 -6.20 -14.48
C ASP A 187 -13.40 -6.17 -14.59
N THR A 188 -14.03 -5.17 -13.97
CA THR A 188 -15.49 -4.96 -14.03
C THR A 188 -15.87 -3.63 -14.68
N LYS A 189 -15.01 -3.11 -15.57
CA LYS A 189 -15.24 -1.85 -16.29
C LYS A 189 -14.98 -2.04 -17.80
N PRO A 190 -15.96 -2.53 -18.58
CA PRO A 190 -15.79 -2.78 -20.01
C PRO A 190 -15.44 -1.56 -20.85
N SER A 191 -15.76 -0.36 -20.36
CA SER A 191 -15.41 0.92 -21.00
C SER A 191 -14.00 1.40 -20.67
N ALA A 192 -13.25 0.71 -19.80
CA ALA A 192 -11.87 1.05 -19.53
C ALA A 192 -10.99 0.66 -20.73
N HIS A 193 -10.18 1.60 -21.19
CA HIS A 193 -9.20 1.32 -22.22
C HIS A 193 -7.94 0.73 -21.58
N PRO A 194 -7.41 -0.38 -22.11
CA PRO A 194 -6.13 -0.92 -21.67
C PRO A 194 -5.03 0.13 -21.80
N LEU A 195 -4.12 0.14 -20.84
CA LEU A 195 -2.96 1.01 -20.87
C LEU A 195 -2.09 0.70 -22.10
N ALA A 196 -1.76 1.73 -22.89
CA ALA A 196 -0.89 1.59 -24.06
C ALA A 196 0.58 1.32 -23.71
N LEU A 197 1.01 1.71 -22.50
CA LEU A 197 2.36 1.48 -21.98
C LEU A 197 2.59 -0.02 -21.75
N GLU A 198 3.56 -0.56 -22.47
CA GLU A 198 3.93 -1.98 -22.43
C GLU A 198 5.25 -2.21 -21.68
N LYS A 199 6.15 -1.22 -21.68
CA LYS A 199 7.51 -1.37 -21.14
C LYS A 199 8.03 -0.11 -20.46
N ILE A 200 8.63 -0.28 -19.29
CA ILE A 200 9.39 0.74 -18.58
C ILE A 200 10.84 0.26 -18.43
N VAL A 201 11.78 1.06 -18.89
CA VAL A 201 13.22 0.87 -18.64
C VAL A 201 13.61 1.78 -17.49
N LEU A 202 14.04 1.19 -16.37
CA LEU A 202 14.68 1.92 -15.28
C LEU A 202 16.18 2.05 -15.59
N GLY A 203 16.62 3.28 -15.85
CA GLY A 203 18.01 3.64 -16.06
C GLY A 203 18.68 4.02 -14.74
N VAL A 204 19.80 3.38 -14.42
CA VAL A 204 20.63 3.70 -13.25
C VAL A 204 22.11 3.81 -13.66
N PRO A 205 22.95 4.54 -12.91
CA PRO A 205 24.38 4.65 -13.22
C PRO A 205 25.12 3.31 -13.24
N ASN A 206 24.74 2.36 -12.37
CA ASN A 206 25.33 1.03 -12.34
C ASN A 206 24.27 -0.04 -12.07
N LYS A 207 23.94 -0.82 -13.10
CA LYS A 207 22.99 -1.94 -13.02
C LYS A 207 23.40 -3.00 -12.01
N ALA A 208 24.69 -3.37 -11.97
CA ALA A 208 25.16 -4.45 -11.11
C ALA A 208 24.92 -4.15 -9.62
N LEU A 209 25.10 -2.90 -9.21
CA LEU A 209 24.86 -2.46 -7.82
C LEU A 209 23.37 -2.35 -7.46
N ALA A 210 22.50 -2.13 -8.44
CA ALA A 210 21.06 -1.96 -8.23
C ALA A 210 20.24 -3.25 -8.47
N GLN A 211 20.85 -4.28 -9.08
CA GLN A 211 20.14 -5.46 -9.59
C GLN A 211 19.37 -6.20 -8.50
N ASP A 212 19.98 -6.42 -7.34
CA ASP A 212 19.36 -7.16 -6.23
C ASP A 212 18.24 -6.37 -5.57
N ALA A 213 18.47 -5.09 -5.31
CA ALA A 213 17.45 -4.18 -4.78
C ALA A 213 16.25 -4.06 -5.74
N PHE A 214 16.51 -4.01 -7.05
CA PHE A 214 15.48 -3.96 -8.08
C PHE A 214 14.67 -5.26 -8.13
N ALA A 215 15.32 -6.43 -8.10
CA ALA A 215 14.63 -7.71 -8.06
C ALA A 215 13.75 -7.85 -6.81
N ARG A 216 14.27 -7.46 -5.63
CA ARG A 216 13.48 -7.39 -4.38
C ARG A 216 12.28 -6.45 -4.51
N ALA A 217 12.49 -5.25 -5.04
CA ALA A 217 11.44 -4.27 -5.24
C ALA A 217 10.34 -4.75 -6.19
N GLN A 218 10.70 -5.44 -7.28
CA GLN A 218 9.75 -6.06 -8.21
C GLN A 218 8.90 -7.13 -7.51
N GLY A 219 9.53 -8.04 -6.75
CA GLY A 219 8.81 -9.09 -6.03
C GLY A 219 7.82 -8.55 -4.99
N ILE A 220 8.27 -7.58 -4.17
CA ILE A 220 7.40 -6.93 -3.17
C ILE A 220 6.24 -6.20 -3.86
N THR A 221 6.53 -5.48 -4.96
CA THR A 221 5.52 -4.71 -5.68
C THR A 221 4.49 -5.60 -6.37
N ALA A 222 4.88 -6.79 -6.87
CA ALA A 222 3.93 -7.77 -7.38
C ALA A 222 2.95 -8.25 -6.30
N GLY A 223 3.41 -8.41 -5.06
CA GLY A 223 2.55 -8.70 -3.91
C GLY A 223 1.58 -7.56 -3.58
N ILE A 224 2.07 -6.32 -3.57
CA ILE A 224 1.23 -5.12 -3.38
C ILE A 224 0.17 -5.02 -4.47
N ALA A 225 0.54 -5.27 -5.74
CA ALA A 225 -0.37 -5.23 -6.87
C ALA A 225 -1.49 -6.27 -6.74
N LEU A 226 -1.17 -7.52 -6.34
CA LEU A 226 -2.18 -8.54 -6.06
C LEU A 226 -3.12 -8.11 -4.93
N ALA A 227 -2.58 -7.65 -3.81
CA ALA A 227 -3.38 -7.21 -2.67
C ALA A 227 -4.31 -6.03 -3.04
N ARG A 228 -3.79 -5.08 -3.83
CA ARG A 228 -4.56 -3.96 -4.38
C ARG A 228 -5.65 -4.43 -5.32
N GLN A 229 -5.37 -5.40 -6.19
CA GLN A 229 -6.34 -5.92 -7.15
C GLN A 229 -7.50 -6.59 -6.41
N LEU A 230 -7.20 -7.50 -5.48
CA LEU A 230 -8.21 -8.21 -4.70
C LEU A 230 -9.12 -7.26 -3.91
N GLY A 231 -8.56 -6.24 -3.25
CA GLY A 231 -9.37 -5.24 -2.55
C GLY A 231 -10.22 -4.37 -3.49
N ASN A 232 -9.79 -4.17 -4.74
CA ASN A 232 -10.54 -3.37 -5.69
C ASN A 232 -11.67 -4.13 -6.40
N LEU A 233 -11.59 -5.46 -6.47
CA LEU A 233 -12.68 -6.29 -6.97
C LEU A 233 -13.96 -6.06 -6.13
N PRO A 234 -15.14 -5.99 -6.74
CA PRO A 234 -16.40 -5.90 -6.00
C PRO A 234 -16.70 -7.24 -5.30
N ALA A 235 -17.42 -7.19 -4.18
CA ALA A 235 -17.66 -8.36 -3.33
C ALA A 235 -18.40 -9.51 -4.01
N ASN A 236 -19.24 -9.22 -5.01
CA ASN A 236 -19.91 -10.26 -5.80
C ASN A 236 -18.95 -11.04 -6.72
N HIS A 237 -17.69 -10.60 -6.86
CA HIS A 237 -16.61 -11.32 -7.54
C HIS A 237 -15.56 -11.83 -6.54
N ALA A 238 -15.14 -10.97 -5.59
CA ALA A 238 -14.15 -11.31 -4.56
C ALA A 238 -14.78 -12.04 -3.37
N THR A 239 -15.43 -13.17 -3.62
CA THR A 239 -16.06 -14.01 -2.58
C THR A 239 -15.03 -14.80 -1.76
N PRO A 240 -15.42 -15.43 -0.64
CA PRO A 240 -14.51 -16.30 0.13
C PRO A 240 -13.89 -17.42 -0.74
N GLU A 241 -14.69 -17.97 -1.65
CA GLU A 241 -14.23 -18.97 -2.61
C GLU A 241 -13.23 -18.41 -3.63
N HIS A 242 -13.40 -17.15 -4.06
CA HIS A 242 -12.43 -16.48 -4.91
C HIS A 242 -11.07 -16.34 -4.21
N LEU A 243 -11.04 -15.95 -2.93
CA LEU A 243 -9.78 -15.88 -2.17
C LEU A 243 -9.12 -17.26 -2.03
N ALA A 244 -9.92 -18.31 -1.81
CA ALA A 244 -9.43 -19.69 -1.79
C ALA A 244 -8.90 -20.14 -3.16
N HIS A 245 -9.50 -19.68 -4.26
CA HIS A 245 -9.00 -19.94 -5.61
C HIS A 245 -7.64 -19.26 -5.82
N THR A 246 -7.51 -17.97 -5.48
CA THR A 246 -6.22 -17.25 -5.55
C THR A 246 -5.13 -17.96 -4.75
N ALA A 247 -5.45 -18.46 -3.55
CA ALA A 247 -4.50 -19.23 -2.75
C ALA A 247 -4.03 -20.52 -3.45
N ARG A 248 -4.91 -21.21 -4.19
CA ARG A 248 -4.55 -22.39 -4.99
C ARG A 248 -3.67 -22.02 -6.18
N GLU A 249 -3.91 -20.88 -6.83
CA GLU A 249 -3.05 -20.38 -7.91
C GLU A 249 -1.65 -20.08 -7.40
N LEU A 250 -1.53 -19.41 -6.24
CA LEU A 250 -0.24 -19.14 -5.60
C LEU A 250 0.52 -20.43 -5.24
N ALA A 251 -0.19 -21.50 -4.86
CA ALA A 251 0.39 -22.80 -4.57
C ALA A 251 0.92 -23.56 -5.80
N GLN A 252 0.78 -23.00 -7.01
CA GLN A 252 1.49 -23.53 -8.19
C GLN A 252 2.97 -23.13 -8.20
N ALA A 253 3.35 -22.11 -7.43
CA ALA A 253 4.74 -21.71 -7.30
C ALA A 253 5.55 -22.71 -6.44
N PRO A 254 6.86 -22.83 -6.68
CA PRO A 254 7.72 -23.69 -5.86
C PRO A 254 7.64 -23.31 -4.38
N GLN A 255 7.77 -24.32 -3.50
CA GLN A 255 7.80 -24.17 -2.04
C GLN A 255 6.50 -23.67 -1.40
N ILE A 256 5.44 -23.38 -2.17
CA ILE A 256 4.14 -22.97 -1.65
C ILE A 256 3.17 -24.16 -1.72
N THR A 257 2.44 -24.40 -0.63
CA THR A 257 1.28 -25.29 -0.63
C THR A 257 0.07 -24.59 -0.03
N ALA A 258 -1.12 -24.93 -0.50
CA ALA A 258 -2.39 -24.39 0.01
C ALA A 258 -3.32 -25.52 0.44
N LYS A 259 -3.86 -25.41 1.64
CA LYS A 259 -4.94 -26.24 2.15
C LYS A 259 -6.16 -25.37 2.39
N ILE A 260 -7.26 -25.73 1.74
CA ILE A 260 -8.52 -25.01 1.85
C ILE A 260 -9.48 -25.87 2.66
N HIS A 261 -9.91 -25.36 3.81
CA HIS A 261 -10.90 -26.01 4.68
C HIS A 261 -12.25 -25.37 4.40
N GLY A 262 -13.19 -26.16 3.88
CA GLY A 262 -14.56 -25.72 3.67
C GLY A 262 -15.40 -25.85 4.94
N LEU A 263 -16.70 -25.60 4.82
CA LEU A 263 -17.64 -25.60 5.94
C LEU A 263 -17.52 -26.84 6.85
N ARG A 264 -17.50 -28.05 6.27
CA ARG A 264 -17.42 -29.30 7.03
C ARG A 264 -16.11 -29.42 7.81
N GLU A 265 -14.99 -29.01 7.22
CA GLU A 265 -13.70 -29.03 7.91
C GLU A 265 -13.64 -27.98 9.02
N ILE A 266 -14.20 -26.78 8.78
CA ILE A 266 -14.29 -25.70 9.78
C ILE A 266 -15.16 -26.14 10.98
N GLU A 267 -16.30 -26.79 10.72
CA GLU A 267 -17.15 -27.39 11.76
C GLU A 267 -16.39 -28.45 12.57
N ARG A 268 -15.64 -29.33 11.90
CA ARG A 268 -14.81 -30.35 12.56
C ARG A 268 -13.68 -29.75 13.39
N LEU A 269 -13.14 -28.61 12.97
CA LEU A 269 -12.14 -27.85 13.73
C LEU A 269 -12.75 -27.11 14.94
N LYS A 270 -14.08 -27.05 15.05
CA LYS A 270 -14.82 -26.34 16.11
C LYS A 270 -14.49 -24.84 16.17
N MET A 271 -14.32 -24.21 15.01
CA MET A 271 -14.15 -22.76 14.89
C MET A 271 -15.50 -22.04 15.06
N GLY A 272 -16.08 -22.12 16.27
CA GLY A 272 -17.44 -21.66 16.52
C GLY A 272 -17.63 -20.14 16.42
N ALA A 273 -16.59 -19.34 16.68
CA ALA A 273 -16.64 -17.90 16.54
C ALA A 273 -16.54 -17.48 15.06
N PHE A 274 -15.72 -18.15 14.26
CA PHE A 274 -15.68 -17.95 12.82
C PHE A 274 -17.00 -18.38 12.16
N LEU A 275 -17.52 -19.55 12.52
CA LEU A 275 -18.78 -20.07 12.00
C LEU A 275 -19.96 -19.17 12.36
N SER A 276 -19.97 -18.53 13.53
CA SER A 276 -21.08 -17.64 13.91
C SER A 276 -21.20 -16.45 12.96
N VAL A 277 -20.08 -15.87 12.53
CA VAL A 277 -20.07 -14.76 11.56
C VAL A 277 -20.58 -15.23 10.18
N ALA A 278 -20.14 -16.40 9.73
CA ALA A 278 -20.46 -16.91 8.39
C ALA A 278 -21.93 -17.30 8.18
N ARG A 279 -22.65 -17.68 9.25
CA ARG A 279 -24.01 -18.25 9.17
C ARG A 279 -25.06 -17.37 8.49
N GLY A 280 -24.84 -16.06 8.42
CA GLY A 280 -25.74 -15.12 7.75
C GLY A 280 -25.63 -15.12 6.22
N SER A 281 -24.48 -15.52 5.66
CA SER A 281 -24.24 -15.47 4.22
C SER A 281 -24.68 -16.75 3.49
N ALA A 282 -25.02 -16.60 2.20
CA ALA A 282 -25.17 -17.71 1.26
C ALA A 282 -23.83 -18.16 0.66
N GLN A 283 -22.78 -17.34 0.75
CA GLN A 283 -21.43 -17.70 0.34
C GLN A 283 -20.81 -18.62 1.40
N PRO A 284 -20.33 -19.82 1.04
CA PRO A 284 -19.73 -20.73 2.01
C PRO A 284 -18.41 -20.15 2.55
N PRO A 285 -18.15 -20.23 3.87
CA PRO A 285 -16.89 -19.77 4.44
C PRO A 285 -15.74 -20.67 3.98
N GLN A 286 -14.54 -20.09 3.89
CA GLN A 286 -13.31 -20.78 3.57
C GLN A 286 -12.27 -20.45 4.64
N PHE A 287 -11.63 -21.45 5.24
CA PHE A 287 -10.42 -21.23 6.02
C PHE A 287 -9.22 -21.65 5.16
N ILE A 288 -8.42 -20.67 4.77
CA ILE A 288 -7.29 -20.85 3.86
C ILE A 288 -6.02 -20.95 4.70
N GLU A 289 -5.26 -22.01 4.49
CA GLU A 289 -3.98 -22.29 5.14
C GLU A 289 -2.91 -22.42 4.05
N LEU A 290 -1.99 -21.47 4.01
CA LEU A 290 -0.88 -21.40 3.07
C LEU A 290 0.44 -21.70 3.78
N HIS A 291 1.33 -22.45 3.14
CA HIS A 291 2.66 -22.75 3.66
C HIS A 291 3.70 -22.38 2.63
N TYR A 292 4.67 -21.55 3.00
CA TYR A 292 5.88 -21.29 2.25
C TYR A 292 7.06 -21.92 3.00
N GLN A 293 7.77 -22.83 2.34
CA GLN A 293 8.85 -23.62 2.93
C GLN A 293 10.20 -23.27 2.28
N GLY A 294 10.74 -22.08 2.59
CA GLY A 294 12.03 -21.60 2.08
C GLY A 294 13.24 -22.03 2.91
N ALA A 295 13.02 -22.50 4.14
CA ALA A 295 14.08 -22.99 5.04
C ALA A 295 13.83 -24.43 5.50
N ALA A 296 14.67 -24.93 6.41
CA ALA A 296 14.54 -26.28 6.97
C ALA A 296 13.16 -26.48 7.63
N LYS A 297 12.57 -27.67 7.46
CA LYS A 297 11.20 -28.00 7.95
C LYS A 297 11.00 -27.81 9.45
N ASN A 298 12.06 -27.87 10.24
CA ASN A 298 12.03 -27.70 11.68
C ASN A 298 12.28 -26.26 12.14
N GLN A 299 12.64 -25.33 11.23
CA GLN A 299 12.73 -23.91 11.58
C GLN A 299 11.31 -23.40 11.88
N PRO A 300 11.07 -22.85 13.09
CA PRO A 300 9.75 -22.31 13.44
C PRO A 300 9.32 -21.21 12.47
N PRO A 301 8.10 -21.27 11.92
CA PRO A 301 7.64 -20.31 10.92
C PRO A 301 7.25 -18.98 11.57
N VAL A 302 7.26 -17.92 10.77
CA VAL A 302 6.45 -16.73 11.03
C VAL A 302 5.03 -17.03 10.52
N VAL A 303 4.00 -16.83 11.35
CA VAL A 303 2.61 -16.97 10.92
C VAL A 303 2.02 -15.58 10.64
N LEU A 304 1.37 -15.43 9.50
CA LEU A 304 0.59 -14.25 9.14
C LEU A 304 -0.89 -14.60 9.13
N VAL A 305 -1.72 -13.82 9.82
CA VAL A 305 -3.17 -14.05 9.88
C VAL A 305 -3.91 -12.86 9.28
N GLY A 306 -4.67 -13.06 8.20
CA GLY A 306 -5.34 -11.97 7.49
C GLY A 306 -6.86 -12.00 7.67
N LYS A 307 -7.48 -10.92 8.17
CA LYS A 307 -8.95 -10.78 8.19
C LYS A 307 -9.51 -10.89 6.78
N GLY A 308 -10.39 -11.86 6.54
CA GLY A 308 -10.96 -12.17 5.23
C GLY A 308 -12.46 -11.91 5.09
N VAL A 309 -12.97 -10.80 5.63
CA VAL A 309 -14.39 -10.46 5.46
C VAL A 309 -14.60 -9.83 4.08
N THR A 310 -15.07 -10.61 3.11
CA THR A 310 -15.18 -10.17 1.70
C THR A 310 -16.25 -9.11 1.47
N PHE A 311 -17.25 -9.08 2.36
CA PHE A 311 -18.17 -7.96 2.51
C PHE A 311 -18.71 -7.92 3.93
N ASP A 312 -18.77 -6.72 4.50
CA ASP A 312 -19.25 -6.49 5.86
C ASP A 312 -20.44 -5.52 5.87
N THR A 313 -21.64 -6.05 6.10
CA THR A 313 -22.83 -5.22 6.34
C THR A 313 -22.96 -4.81 7.80
N GLY A 314 -22.17 -5.40 8.69
CA GLY A 314 -22.35 -5.40 10.14
C GLY A 314 -23.29 -6.47 10.68
N GLY A 315 -23.78 -7.38 9.84
CA GLY A 315 -24.75 -8.40 10.25
C GLY A 315 -26.09 -7.80 10.70
N ILE A 316 -26.58 -8.21 11.87
CA ILE A 316 -27.82 -7.68 12.49
C ILE A 316 -27.62 -6.26 13.03
N SER A 317 -26.44 -5.95 13.57
CA SER A 317 -25.97 -4.62 13.91
C SER A 317 -25.61 -3.82 12.64
N LEU A 318 -26.58 -3.68 11.73
CA LEU A 318 -26.39 -3.18 10.37
C LEU A 318 -25.71 -1.81 10.33
N LYS A 319 -24.66 -1.68 9.50
CA LYS A 319 -23.99 -0.41 9.23
C LYS A 319 -24.93 0.59 8.54
N PRO A 320 -24.70 1.90 8.70
CA PRO A 320 -25.35 2.91 7.87
C PRO A 320 -25.05 2.72 6.37
N ALA A 321 -25.97 3.14 5.51
CA ALA A 321 -25.81 3.03 4.05
C ALA A 321 -24.62 3.82 3.49
N ALA A 322 -24.26 4.93 4.13
CA ALA A 322 -23.15 5.78 3.69
C ALA A 322 -21.82 5.01 3.77
N SER A 323 -21.11 4.93 2.64
CA SER A 323 -19.83 4.22 2.49
C SER A 323 -19.89 2.70 2.71
N MET A 324 -21.08 2.08 2.78
CA MET A 324 -21.22 0.63 2.86
C MET A 324 -20.62 -0.07 1.64
N ASP A 325 -20.59 0.61 0.48
CA ASP A 325 -19.93 0.14 -0.75
C ASP A 325 -18.39 0.06 -0.63
N GLU A 326 -17.80 0.65 0.42
CA GLU A 326 -16.39 0.51 0.76
C GLU A 326 -16.12 -0.74 1.62
N MET A 327 -17.15 -1.42 2.15
CA MET A 327 -16.97 -2.61 3.00
C MET A 327 -16.52 -3.86 2.24
N LYS A 328 -16.36 -3.77 0.91
CA LYS A 328 -15.59 -4.74 0.12
C LYS A 328 -14.10 -4.74 0.46
N PHE A 329 -13.58 -3.66 1.05
CA PHE A 329 -12.18 -3.55 1.49
C PHE A 329 -11.94 -4.28 2.82
N ASP A 330 -12.97 -4.86 3.43
CA ASP A 330 -12.88 -5.48 4.75
C ASP A 330 -12.15 -6.85 4.77
N MET A 331 -11.66 -7.26 3.59
CA MET A 331 -10.77 -8.38 3.35
C MET A 331 -9.32 -7.96 3.06
N CYS A 332 -8.97 -6.67 3.15
CA CYS A 332 -7.63 -6.21 2.81
C CYS A 332 -6.52 -6.83 3.70
N GLY A 333 -6.86 -7.32 4.89
CA GLY A 333 -5.96 -8.14 5.70
C GLY A 333 -5.59 -9.46 5.00
N ALA A 334 -6.59 -10.21 4.55
CA ALA A 334 -6.42 -11.40 3.73
C ALA A 334 -5.70 -11.11 2.41
N ALA A 335 -6.07 -10.03 1.72
CA ALA A 335 -5.41 -9.60 0.49
C ALA A 335 -3.91 -9.37 0.71
N SER A 336 -3.53 -8.80 1.85
CA SER A 336 -2.13 -8.57 2.21
C SER A 336 -1.38 -9.86 2.46
N VAL A 337 -1.98 -10.87 3.12
CA VAL A 337 -1.38 -12.19 3.28
C VAL A 337 -1.17 -12.86 1.92
N LEU A 338 -2.17 -12.85 1.04
CA LEU A 338 -2.04 -13.38 -0.32
C LEU A 338 -0.96 -12.63 -1.12
N GLY A 339 -0.88 -11.31 -0.97
CA GLY A 339 0.17 -10.48 -1.55
C GLY A 339 1.57 -10.84 -1.06
N VAL A 340 1.73 -11.15 0.23
CA VAL A 340 3.00 -11.67 0.78
C VAL A 340 3.37 -12.99 0.11
N PHE A 341 2.43 -13.93 -0.05
CA PHE A 341 2.70 -15.20 -0.71
C PHE A 341 3.05 -15.03 -2.20
N GLN A 342 2.47 -14.07 -2.89
CA GLN A 342 2.87 -13.68 -4.24
C GLN A 342 4.32 -13.16 -4.29
N ALA A 343 4.74 -12.35 -3.30
CA ALA A 343 6.11 -11.87 -3.22
C ALA A 343 7.10 -13.01 -2.86
N LEU A 344 6.72 -13.92 -1.94
CA LEU A 344 7.51 -15.10 -1.58
C LEU A 344 7.73 -16.04 -2.77
N ALA A 345 6.71 -16.24 -3.60
CA ALA A 345 6.81 -17.03 -4.83
C ALA A 345 7.91 -16.54 -5.77
N GLN A 346 8.15 -15.22 -5.79
CA GLN A 346 9.16 -14.58 -6.65
C GLN A 346 10.53 -14.48 -6.00
N LEU A 347 10.58 -14.10 -4.71
CA LEU A 347 11.84 -13.79 -4.03
C LEU A 347 12.50 -15.01 -3.38
N GLN A 348 11.71 -16.03 -3.03
CA GLN A 348 12.14 -17.29 -2.43
C GLN A 348 13.20 -17.15 -1.29
N PRO A 349 12.96 -16.29 -0.28
CA PRO A 349 13.90 -16.11 0.82
C PRO A 349 14.00 -17.37 1.72
N ARG A 350 15.12 -17.54 2.41
CA ARG A 350 15.37 -18.70 3.30
C ARG A 350 14.64 -18.58 4.64
N ILE A 351 13.31 -18.66 4.61
CA ILE A 351 12.45 -18.60 5.79
C ILE A 351 11.21 -19.47 5.60
N ASN A 352 10.60 -19.90 6.71
CA ASN A 352 9.28 -20.55 6.69
C ASN A 352 8.19 -19.54 7.05
N VAL A 353 7.12 -19.50 6.26
CA VAL A 353 5.98 -18.62 6.49
C VAL A 353 4.69 -19.42 6.37
N VAL A 354 3.77 -19.23 7.31
CA VAL A 354 2.42 -19.79 7.25
C VAL A 354 1.42 -18.64 7.12
N GLY A 355 0.49 -18.72 6.18
CA GLY A 355 -0.59 -17.76 6.00
C GLY A 355 -1.92 -18.38 6.42
N LEU A 356 -2.66 -17.73 7.31
CA LEU A 356 -3.99 -18.17 7.74
C LEU A 356 -5.02 -17.09 7.41
N ILE A 357 -6.08 -17.46 6.69
CA ILE A 357 -7.14 -16.52 6.30
C ILE A 357 -8.49 -17.16 6.60
N PRO A 358 -9.20 -16.72 7.65
CA PRO A 358 -10.62 -17.01 7.80
C PRO A 358 -11.41 -16.09 6.86
N ALA A 359 -11.90 -16.64 5.74
CA ALA A 359 -12.64 -15.90 4.73
C ALA A 359 -14.16 -16.16 4.82
N THR A 360 -14.95 -15.09 4.89
CA THR A 360 -16.42 -15.14 4.95
C THR A 360 -17.02 -13.80 4.50
N GLU A 361 -18.35 -13.76 4.34
CA GLU A 361 -19.10 -12.49 4.39
C GLU A 361 -19.81 -12.37 5.74
N ASN A 362 -19.99 -11.12 6.21
CA ASN A 362 -20.85 -10.80 7.35
C ASN A 362 -22.13 -10.15 6.84
N MET A 363 -23.23 -10.91 6.86
CA MET A 363 -24.51 -10.55 6.24
C MET A 363 -25.66 -10.71 7.24
N PRO A 364 -26.72 -9.89 7.19
CA PRO A 364 -27.97 -10.21 7.87
C PRO A 364 -28.60 -11.45 7.21
N GLY A 365 -29.40 -12.19 7.96
CA GLY A 365 -30.12 -13.33 7.43
C GLY A 365 -30.87 -14.09 8.52
N GLY A 366 -31.78 -14.99 8.14
CA GLY A 366 -32.58 -15.76 9.10
C GLY A 366 -31.76 -16.69 10.01
N LYS A 367 -30.49 -16.93 9.67
CA LYS A 367 -29.53 -17.72 10.46
C LYS A 367 -28.38 -16.87 11.03
N ALA A 368 -28.40 -15.56 10.81
CA ALA A 368 -27.34 -14.68 11.27
C ALA A 368 -27.24 -14.70 12.80
N THR A 369 -26.01 -14.55 13.29
CA THR A 369 -25.76 -14.32 14.70
C THR A 369 -26.44 -13.03 15.16
N LYS A 370 -26.92 -13.02 16.39
CA LYS A 370 -27.65 -11.91 17.00
C LYS A 370 -26.88 -11.34 18.19
N PRO A 371 -27.01 -10.05 18.48
CA PRO A 371 -26.60 -9.51 19.76
C PRO A 371 -27.19 -10.31 20.94
N GLY A 372 -26.35 -10.69 21.89
CA GLY A 372 -26.65 -11.56 23.04
C GLY A 372 -26.38 -13.05 22.82
N ASP A 373 -26.10 -13.50 21.59
CA ASP A 373 -25.69 -14.90 21.37
C ASP A 373 -24.33 -15.16 22.03
N VAL A 374 -24.19 -16.32 22.67
CA VAL A 374 -22.92 -16.81 23.21
C VAL A 374 -22.38 -17.94 22.33
N VAL A 375 -21.13 -17.82 21.92
CA VAL A 375 -20.46 -18.79 21.04
C VAL A 375 -19.20 -19.35 21.70
N THR A 376 -18.82 -20.57 21.35
CA THR A 376 -17.57 -21.20 21.81
C THR A 376 -16.53 -21.13 20.71
N SER A 377 -15.40 -20.49 20.97
CA SER A 377 -14.25 -20.42 20.05
C SER A 377 -13.49 -21.75 19.95
N LEU A 378 -12.58 -21.85 18.99
CA LEU A 378 -11.64 -22.97 18.82
C LEU A 378 -10.79 -23.18 20.08
N SER A 379 -10.47 -22.12 20.82
CA SER A 379 -9.74 -22.20 22.10
C SER A 379 -10.57 -22.82 23.24
N GLY A 380 -11.89 -22.97 23.06
CA GLY A 380 -12.82 -23.40 24.09
C GLY A 380 -13.40 -22.26 24.93
N GLN A 381 -12.83 -21.05 24.87
CA GLN A 381 -13.38 -19.86 25.53
C GLN A 381 -14.73 -19.46 24.90
N THR A 382 -15.66 -19.03 25.75
CA THR A 382 -16.99 -18.54 25.37
C THR A 382 -17.00 -17.02 25.17
N ILE A 383 -17.70 -16.55 24.14
CA ILE A 383 -17.76 -15.15 23.75
C ILE A 383 -19.23 -14.73 23.63
N GLU A 384 -19.64 -13.74 24.41
CA GLU A 384 -20.92 -13.04 24.25
C GLU A 384 -20.79 -11.99 23.14
N ILE A 385 -21.62 -12.11 22.10
CA ILE A 385 -21.59 -11.22 20.95
C ILE A 385 -22.57 -10.09 21.21
N LEU A 386 -22.09 -8.90 21.55
CA LEU A 386 -22.93 -7.73 21.80
C LEU A 386 -23.09 -6.83 20.56
N ASN A 387 -22.16 -6.94 19.61
CA ASN A 387 -22.22 -6.21 18.35
C ASN A 387 -21.75 -7.11 17.21
N THR A 388 -22.61 -7.38 16.22
CA THR A 388 -22.27 -8.25 15.08
C THR A 388 -21.44 -7.53 14.00
N ASP A 389 -21.24 -6.21 14.15
CA ASP A 389 -20.31 -5.37 13.37
C ASP A 389 -18.87 -5.41 13.92
N ALA A 390 -18.66 -6.18 14.99
CA ALA A 390 -17.35 -6.51 15.52
C ALA A 390 -17.02 -7.98 15.19
N GLU A 391 -17.25 -8.36 13.94
CA GLU A 391 -17.08 -9.70 13.39
C GLU A 391 -15.61 -10.07 13.13
N GLY A 392 -14.78 -9.11 12.71
CA GLY A 392 -13.41 -9.37 12.30
C GLY A 392 -12.59 -10.02 13.41
N ARG A 393 -12.78 -9.58 14.66
CA ARG A 393 -12.09 -10.18 15.81
C ARG A 393 -12.58 -11.59 16.13
N LEU A 394 -13.84 -11.93 15.83
CA LEU A 394 -14.41 -13.27 16.04
C LEU A 394 -13.85 -14.28 15.04
N ILE A 395 -13.65 -13.88 13.78
CA ILE A 395 -13.04 -14.79 12.79
C ILE A 395 -11.55 -14.95 13.04
N LEU A 396 -10.87 -13.88 13.48
CA LEU A 396 -9.44 -13.88 13.78
C LEU A 396 -9.11 -14.69 15.03
N CYS A 397 -9.94 -14.68 16.07
CA CYS A 397 -9.63 -15.40 17.31
C CYS A 397 -9.48 -16.91 17.10
N ASP A 398 -10.32 -17.50 16.26
CA ASP A 398 -10.23 -18.92 15.89
C ASP A 398 -8.98 -19.19 15.04
N ALA A 399 -8.61 -18.27 14.14
CA ALA A 399 -7.40 -18.38 13.32
C ALA A 399 -6.11 -18.23 14.15
N LEU A 400 -6.08 -17.29 15.11
CA LEU A 400 -4.98 -17.12 16.07
C LEU A 400 -4.83 -18.36 16.96
N SER A 401 -5.93 -18.89 17.46
CA SER A 401 -5.92 -20.14 18.24
C SER A 401 -5.43 -21.33 17.40
N TYR A 402 -5.77 -21.37 16.10
CA TYR A 402 -5.29 -22.38 15.18
C TYR A 402 -3.77 -22.29 14.93
N ALA A 403 -3.20 -21.09 15.00
CA ALA A 403 -1.77 -20.85 14.73
C ALA A 403 -0.84 -21.57 15.72
N ASP A 404 -1.31 -21.88 16.92
CA ASP A 404 -0.53 -22.58 17.96
C ASP A 404 0.03 -23.94 17.49
N ARG A 405 -0.69 -24.59 16.56
CA ARG A 405 -0.29 -25.87 15.94
C ARG A 405 1.07 -25.82 15.24
N PHE A 406 1.49 -24.62 14.82
CA PHE A 406 2.73 -24.41 14.08
C PHE A 406 3.92 -24.06 14.96
N LYS A 407 3.72 -23.87 16.28
CA LYS A 407 4.75 -23.42 17.23
C LYS A 407 5.55 -22.24 16.67
N PRO A 408 4.87 -21.13 16.34
CA PRO A 408 5.46 -20.05 15.56
C PRO A 408 6.56 -19.33 16.33
N ARG A 409 7.57 -18.82 15.62
CA ARG A 409 8.54 -17.88 16.23
C ARG A 409 7.93 -16.50 16.47
N ALA A 410 6.95 -16.13 15.65
CA ALA A 410 6.17 -14.91 15.76
C ALA A 410 4.87 -15.04 14.96
N VAL A 411 3.83 -14.36 15.39
CA VAL A 411 2.56 -14.24 14.68
C VAL A 411 2.22 -12.78 14.47
N VAL A 412 1.88 -12.42 13.24
CA VAL A 412 1.41 -11.07 12.91
C VAL A 412 0.03 -11.18 12.26
N ASP A 413 -1.00 -10.66 12.91
CA ASP A 413 -2.32 -10.56 12.29
C ASP A 413 -2.57 -9.16 11.72
N ILE A 414 -3.29 -9.12 10.60
CA ILE A 414 -3.52 -7.94 9.79
C ILE A 414 -5.01 -7.82 9.50
N ALA A 415 -5.60 -6.71 9.91
CA ALA A 415 -7.05 -6.53 9.77
C ALA A 415 -7.48 -5.08 9.61
N THR A 416 -8.48 -4.86 8.78
CA THR A 416 -9.32 -3.66 8.79
C THR A 416 -10.28 -3.77 9.98
N LEU A 417 -9.76 -3.60 11.21
CA LEU A 417 -10.47 -4.05 12.39
C LEU A 417 -11.39 -3.00 12.98
N THR A 418 -10.92 -1.77 13.15
CA THR A 418 -11.70 -0.77 13.90
C THR A 418 -11.78 0.60 13.25
N GLY A 419 -12.99 1.17 13.22
CA GLY A 419 -13.19 2.58 12.93
C GLY A 419 -12.49 3.49 13.96
N ALA A 420 -12.31 3.02 15.20
CA ALA A 420 -11.59 3.75 16.25
C ALA A 420 -10.12 4.02 15.86
N CYS A 421 -9.43 3.07 15.22
CA CYS A 421 -8.08 3.28 14.73
C CYS A 421 -8.03 4.34 13.62
N VAL A 422 -9.05 4.38 12.75
CA VAL A 422 -9.18 5.43 11.72
C VAL A 422 -9.33 6.81 12.35
N ILE A 423 -10.15 6.94 13.40
CA ILE A 423 -10.30 8.21 14.12
C ILE A 423 -9.00 8.64 14.79
N ALA A 424 -8.24 7.70 15.36
CA ALA A 424 -6.99 8.00 16.06
C ALA A 424 -5.83 8.37 15.13
N LEU A 425 -5.63 7.63 14.03
CA LEU A 425 -4.42 7.71 13.19
C LEU A 425 -4.68 8.20 11.76
N GLY A 426 -5.95 8.43 11.41
CA GLY A 426 -6.36 8.83 10.07
C GLY A 426 -6.03 7.77 9.02
N LYS A 427 -5.61 8.22 7.83
CA LYS A 427 -5.27 7.35 6.69
C LYS A 427 -3.78 7.11 6.48
N LEU A 428 -2.95 7.62 7.37
CA LEU A 428 -1.50 7.66 7.17
C LEU A 428 -0.82 6.41 7.75
N ARG A 429 -1.04 6.14 9.04
CA ARG A 429 -0.40 5.04 9.78
C ARG A 429 -1.41 3.96 10.14
N SER A 430 -0.96 2.71 10.12
CA SER A 430 -1.67 1.59 10.76
C SER A 430 -1.47 1.63 12.27
N GLY A 431 -2.42 1.09 13.04
CA GLY A 431 -2.23 0.85 14.48
C GLY A 431 -1.45 -0.44 14.70
N LEU A 432 -0.38 -0.41 15.50
CA LEU A 432 0.39 -1.58 15.88
C LEU A 432 0.20 -1.86 17.37
N TYR A 433 -0.22 -3.07 17.71
CA TYR A 433 -0.35 -3.58 19.07
C TYR A 433 0.51 -4.83 19.16
N ALA A 434 1.24 -5.03 20.26
CA ALA A 434 2.11 -6.19 20.40
C ALA A 434 2.30 -6.57 21.86
N ASN A 435 2.46 -7.86 22.13
CA ASN A 435 2.87 -8.38 23.44
C ASN A 435 4.39 -8.51 23.59
N ASP A 436 5.15 -8.28 22.51
CA ASP A 436 6.61 -8.41 22.45
C ASP A 436 7.24 -7.14 21.85
N ASP A 437 8.20 -6.56 22.56
CA ASP A 437 8.85 -5.30 22.19
C ASP A 437 9.75 -5.44 20.96
N ALA A 438 10.46 -6.57 20.83
CA ALA A 438 11.40 -6.79 19.74
C ALA A 438 10.65 -6.95 18.40
N LEU A 439 9.56 -7.71 18.40
CA LEU A 439 8.66 -7.84 17.25
C LEU A 439 8.06 -6.48 16.89
N ALA A 440 7.57 -5.71 17.86
CA ALA A 440 7.01 -4.39 17.61
C ALA A 440 8.03 -3.46 16.94
N GLN A 441 9.24 -3.40 17.47
CA GLN A 441 10.31 -2.55 16.95
C GLN A 441 10.70 -2.96 15.51
N ALA A 442 10.86 -4.26 15.25
CA ALA A 442 11.19 -4.77 13.93
C ALA A 442 10.12 -4.41 12.87
N LEU A 443 8.84 -4.47 13.24
CA LEU A 443 7.73 -4.07 12.36
C LEU A 443 7.68 -2.55 12.12
N LEU A 444 7.97 -1.74 13.14
CA LEU A 444 8.02 -0.27 13.00
C LEU A 444 9.16 0.16 12.07
N GLU A 445 10.34 -0.43 12.24
CA GLU A 445 11.50 -0.18 11.37
C GLU A 445 11.19 -0.58 9.93
N ALA A 446 10.62 -1.77 9.72
CA ALA A 446 10.18 -2.21 8.41
C ALA A 446 9.15 -1.25 7.78
N GLY A 447 8.21 -0.73 8.58
CA GLY A 447 7.23 0.26 8.12
C GLY A 447 7.83 1.59 7.71
N GLU A 448 8.85 2.09 8.42
CA GLU A 448 9.54 3.32 8.04
C GLU A 448 10.37 3.15 6.76
N GLN A 449 11.04 2.00 6.57
CA GLN A 449 11.82 1.72 5.36
C GLN A 449 10.96 1.57 4.10
N THR A 450 9.74 1.07 4.25
CA THR A 450 8.84 0.73 3.14
C THR A 450 7.75 1.77 2.89
N GLN A 451 7.69 2.81 3.73
CA GLN A 451 6.59 3.79 3.79
C GLN A 451 5.22 3.18 4.19
N ASP A 452 5.16 1.90 4.56
CA ASP A 452 4.02 1.26 5.20
C ASP A 452 4.02 1.50 6.71
N ARG A 453 4.01 2.77 7.10
CA ARG A 453 4.20 3.20 8.48
C ARG A 453 3.10 2.70 9.41
N ALA A 454 3.50 2.32 10.63
CA ALA A 454 2.61 2.04 11.74
C ALA A 454 2.90 2.97 12.93
N TRP A 455 2.02 2.95 13.93
CA TRP A 455 2.22 3.61 15.22
C TRP A 455 1.90 2.63 16.34
N ARG A 456 2.79 2.53 17.33
CA ARG A 456 2.60 1.63 18.47
C ARG A 456 1.54 2.19 19.42
N MET A 457 0.50 1.40 19.63
CA MET A 457 -0.64 1.71 20.48
C MET A 457 -0.51 0.96 21.82
N PRO A 458 -1.11 1.47 22.91
CA PRO A 458 -1.06 0.81 24.21
C PRO A 458 -1.77 -0.55 24.20
N LEU A 459 -1.37 -1.43 25.11
CA LEU A 459 -1.94 -2.76 25.32
C LEU A 459 -1.87 -3.15 26.80
N ASP A 460 -2.16 -2.20 27.67
CA ASP A 460 -2.14 -2.36 29.14
C ASP A 460 -3.28 -3.28 29.61
N ASP A 461 -3.03 -4.08 30.66
CA ASP A 461 -3.98 -5.10 31.12
C ASP A 461 -5.30 -4.54 31.66
N ASP A 462 -5.31 -3.30 32.14
CA ASP A 462 -6.52 -2.62 32.63
C ASP A 462 -7.62 -2.52 31.55
N TYR A 463 -7.24 -2.43 30.27
CA TYR A 463 -8.21 -2.43 29.17
C TYR A 463 -9.01 -3.74 29.06
N ALA A 464 -8.50 -4.85 29.61
CA ALA A 464 -9.20 -6.14 29.58
C ALA A 464 -10.46 -6.13 30.46
N SER A 465 -10.57 -5.25 31.46
CA SER A 465 -11.75 -5.19 32.33
C SER A 465 -13.02 -4.80 31.56
N GLY A 466 -12.87 -4.05 30.46
CA GLY A 466 -14.00 -3.65 29.61
C GLY A 466 -14.61 -4.80 28.81
N LEU A 467 -13.91 -5.92 28.65
CA LEU A 467 -14.40 -7.10 27.91
C LEU A 467 -15.11 -8.12 28.82
N LYS A 468 -15.34 -7.82 30.11
CA LYS A 468 -16.04 -8.73 31.01
C LYS A 468 -17.49 -8.94 30.55
N SER A 469 -17.95 -10.19 30.60
CA SER A 469 -19.34 -10.57 30.38
C SER A 469 -19.92 -11.20 31.65
N HIS A 470 -21.24 -11.10 31.80
CA HIS A 470 -21.98 -11.82 32.85
C HIS A 470 -22.41 -13.23 32.41
N PHE A 471 -22.33 -13.54 31.11
CA PHE A 471 -22.92 -14.73 30.49
C PHE A 471 -21.90 -15.60 29.74
N ALA A 472 -20.68 -15.11 29.55
CA ALA A 472 -19.58 -15.79 28.88
C ALA A 472 -18.24 -15.39 29.51
N ASP A 473 -17.15 -16.05 29.09
CA ASP A 473 -15.80 -15.71 29.56
C ASP A 473 -15.41 -14.27 29.18
N MET A 474 -15.93 -13.77 28.05
CA MET A 474 -15.77 -12.37 27.62
C MET A 474 -16.89 -11.90 26.69
N ALA A 475 -17.06 -10.59 26.56
CA ALA A 475 -17.83 -9.95 25.49
C ALA A 475 -16.93 -9.61 24.30
N ASN A 476 -17.49 -9.57 23.09
CA ASN A 476 -16.71 -9.21 21.90
C ASN A 476 -16.40 -7.70 21.80
N VAL A 477 -17.02 -6.85 22.59
CA VAL A 477 -16.79 -5.39 22.61
C VAL A 477 -16.77 -4.84 24.04
N ALA A 478 -16.10 -3.69 24.23
CA ALA A 478 -15.92 -3.03 25.52
C ALA A 478 -16.44 -1.57 25.56
N GLY A 479 -17.28 -1.18 24.59
CA GLY A 479 -17.75 0.20 24.42
C GLY A 479 -16.97 1.00 23.36
N ARG A 480 -17.25 2.32 23.30
CA ARG A 480 -16.72 3.22 22.26
C ARG A 480 -15.29 3.70 22.54
N GLU A 481 -14.98 3.95 23.81
CA GLU A 481 -13.68 4.50 24.24
C GLU A 481 -12.58 3.45 24.09
N ALA A 482 -11.42 3.87 23.61
CA ALA A 482 -10.29 2.99 23.32
C ALA A 482 -10.67 1.74 22.49
N GLY A 483 -11.67 1.86 21.62
CA GLY A 483 -12.25 0.71 20.88
C GLY A 483 -11.25 -0.10 20.06
N SER A 484 -10.16 0.53 19.58
CA SER A 484 -9.07 -0.15 18.88
C SER A 484 -8.16 -0.93 19.82
N VAL A 485 -7.88 -0.40 21.01
CA VAL A 485 -7.09 -1.07 22.07
C VAL A 485 -7.85 -2.26 22.62
N THR A 486 -9.14 -2.10 22.92
CA THR A 486 -9.96 -3.20 23.44
C THR A 486 -10.20 -4.29 22.40
N ALA A 487 -10.22 -3.95 21.10
CA ALA A 487 -10.19 -4.94 20.02
C ALA A 487 -8.90 -5.76 20.02
N ALA A 488 -7.74 -5.10 20.12
CA ALA A 488 -6.46 -5.79 20.22
C ALA A 488 -6.38 -6.65 21.50
N LYS A 489 -6.87 -6.14 22.64
CA LYS A 489 -6.96 -6.92 23.88
C LYS A 489 -7.86 -8.14 23.77
N PHE A 490 -8.95 -8.06 23.01
CA PHE A 490 -9.78 -9.23 22.70
C PHE A 490 -8.95 -10.27 21.94
N LEU A 491 -8.24 -9.87 20.89
CA LEU A 491 -7.38 -10.78 20.11
C LEU A 491 -6.27 -11.42 20.96
N GLN A 492 -5.65 -10.65 21.87
CA GLN A 492 -4.61 -11.13 22.78
C GLN A 492 -5.06 -12.31 23.66
N LYS A 493 -6.37 -12.46 23.93
CA LYS A 493 -6.90 -13.62 24.69
C LYS A 493 -6.80 -14.95 23.93
N PHE A 494 -6.49 -14.91 22.64
CA PHE A 494 -6.43 -16.07 21.75
C PHE A 494 -5.04 -16.28 21.17
N THR A 495 -4.04 -15.56 21.69
CA THR A 495 -2.63 -15.78 21.38
C THR A 495 -2.05 -16.79 22.36
N GLY A 496 -1.12 -17.63 21.91
CA GLY A 496 -0.30 -18.44 22.82
C GLY A 496 0.83 -17.63 23.46
N ASP A 497 1.81 -18.32 24.04
CA ASP A 497 3.00 -17.69 24.66
C ASP A 497 4.04 -17.18 23.64
N TRP A 498 3.69 -17.13 22.36
CA TRP A 498 4.57 -16.69 21.27
C TRP A 498 4.50 -15.16 21.07
N PRO A 499 5.57 -14.55 20.52
CA PRO A 499 5.56 -13.15 20.10
C PRO A 499 4.42 -12.87 19.12
N TRP A 500 3.60 -11.88 19.42
CA TRP A 500 2.40 -11.52 18.69
C TRP A 500 2.35 -10.02 18.41
N ALA A 501 1.93 -9.68 17.20
CA ALA A 501 1.56 -8.32 16.84
C ALA A 501 0.25 -8.30 16.03
N HIS A 502 -0.56 -7.28 16.29
CA HIS A 502 -1.74 -6.93 15.51
C HIS A 502 -1.52 -5.61 14.77
N LEU A 503 -1.74 -5.63 13.46
CA LEU A 503 -1.77 -4.47 12.59
C LEU A 503 -3.24 -4.12 12.24
N ASP A 504 -3.78 -3.09 12.89
CA ASP A 504 -5.04 -2.48 12.49
C ASP A 504 -4.81 -1.54 11.31
N ILE A 505 -5.15 -2.02 10.12
CA ILE A 505 -4.94 -1.33 8.85
C ILE A 505 -6.19 -0.60 8.35
N ALA A 506 -7.25 -0.49 9.16
CA ALA A 506 -8.52 0.11 8.74
C ALA A 506 -8.37 1.52 8.13
N GLY A 507 -7.41 2.31 8.60
CA GLY A 507 -7.15 3.65 8.04
C GLY A 507 -6.33 3.62 6.74
N ALA A 508 -5.42 2.66 6.62
CA ALA A 508 -4.35 2.64 5.62
C ALA A 508 -4.64 1.75 4.40
N ALA A 509 -5.58 0.81 4.52
CA ALA A 509 -5.86 -0.23 3.53
C ALA A 509 -6.51 0.29 2.24
N TRP A 510 -7.25 1.40 2.29
CA TRP A 510 -7.86 2.01 1.10
C TRP A 510 -7.96 3.54 1.17
N LYS A 511 -8.06 4.15 -0.01
CA LYS A 511 -8.42 5.56 -0.21
C LYS A 511 -9.92 5.65 -0.53
N SER A 512 -10.56 6.77 -0.22
CA SER A 512 -11.99 7.04 -0.50
C SER A 512 -12.13 8.25 -1.42
N GLY A 513 -13.35 8.57 -1.86
CA GLY A 513 -13.63 9.74 -2.71
C GLY A 513 -13.05 9.59 -4.13
N ASN A 514 -12.53 10.67 -4.71
CA ASN A 514 -12.02 10.65 -6.10
C ASN A 514 -10.84 9.70 -6.33
N ALA A 515 -10.11 9.36 -5.27
CA ALA A 515 -8.99 8.41 -5.30
C ALA A 515 -9.39 7.03 -4.77
N LYS A 516 -10.69 6.68 -4.77
CA LYS A 516 -11.20 5.44 -4.19
C LYS A 516 -10.47 4.20 -4.72
N GLY A 517 -9.94 3.40 -3.81
CA GLY A 517 -9.31 2.13 -4.14
C GLY A 517 -8.39 1.61 -3.04
N ALA A 518 -8.16 0.30 -3.04
CA ALA A 518 -7.23 -0.35 -2.13
C ALA A 518 -5.80 0.16 -2.36
N THR A 519 -4.99 0.17 -1.31
CA THR A 519 -3.58 0.59 -1.37
C THR A 519 -2.64 -0.60 -1.60
N GLY A 520 -3.04 -1.80 -1.14
CA GLY A 520 -2.18 -2.99 -1.08
C GLY A 520 -1.31 -3.04 0.18
N ARG A 521 -1.53 -2.11 1.13
CA ARG A 521 -0.79 -2.05 2.40
C ARG A 521 -1.34 -3.10 3.38
N PRO A 522 -0.49 -3.74 4.22
CA PRO A 522 0.91 -3.40 4.48
C PRO A 522 1.90 -4.44 3.90
N VAL A 523 1.68 -4.94 2.67
CA VAL A 523 2.56 -5.97 2.07
C VAL A 523 4.03 -5.56 2.07
N GLY A 524 4.34 -4.28 1.85
CA GLY A 524 5.71 -3.76 1.88
C GLY A 524 6.37 -3.98 3.24
N LEU A 525 5.72 -3.52 4.32
CA LEU A 525 6.18 -3.73 5.70
C LEU A 525 6.37 -5.21 6.01
N LEU A 526 5.37 -6.05 5.70
CA LEU A 526 5.42 -7.48 6.02
C LEU A 526 6.58 -8.18 5.33
N MET A 527 6.78 -7.90 4.04
CA MET A 527 7.89 -8.49 3.28
C MET A 527 9.25 -8.00 3.77
N HIS A 528 9.40 -6.72 4.09
CA HIS A 528 10.65 -6.20 4.61
C HIS A 528 10.99 -6.81 5.98
N TYR A 529 9.99 -6.96 6.86
CA TYR A 529 10.16 -7.68 8.12
C TYR A 529 10.59 -9.14 7.88
N LEU A 530 9.89 -9.89 7.03
CA LEU A 530 10.22 -11.29 6.73
C LEU A 530 11.62 -11.46 6.12
N LEU A 531 12.02 -10.58 5.21
CA LEU A 531 13.36 -10.59 4.62
C LEU A 531 14.44 -10.33 5.68
N GLY A 532 14.19 -9.44 6.64
CA GLY A 532 15.08 -9.24 7.79
C GLY A 532 15.16 -10.44 8.73
N GLN A 533 14.18 -11.34 8.70
CA GLN A 533 14.17 -12.59 9.47
C GLN A 533 14.79 -13.79 8.73
N ALA A 534 15.01 -13.69 7.42
CA ALA A 534 15.62 -14.74 6.61
C ALA A 534 17.15 -14.70 6.81
N SER A 535 17.66 -15.64 7.61
CA SER A 535 19.09 -15.81 7.91
C SER A 535 19.71 -16.93 7.09
#